data_AF-A0A514CE36-F1
#
_entry.id   AF-A0A514CE36-F1
#
_cell.length_a   1.000
_cell.length_b   1.000
_cell.length_c   1.000
_cell.angle_alpha   90.00
_cell.angle_beta   90.00
_cell.angle_gamma   90.00
#
_symmetry.space_group_name_H-M   'P 1'
#
loop_
_entity.id
_entity.type
_entity.pdbx_description
1 polymer ?
#
loop_
_entity_poly.entity_id
_entity_poly.type
_entity_poly.pdbx_seq_one_letter_code
_entity_poly.pdbx_strand_id
1 'polypeptide(L)'
;MIFQAARDYYYDHRFGLSSPPRNGPLNPQTKIAADITERQNDKPSHAAIYARTGGILPSIYIRTFEEDADRVYAVTAHELAHYAHWDMDRDVFRAMILKAYVPPFSYFSHIYTGTESYVAVIESWARGVEWMFAQERYKNKLKIEGYEYGFNIFISGKSNGNYQEQKVTEYAVRSIDKIYTPTVVDMIDEENQRYSRGHGGSMAYPMDRVSGYTIKQIENGLKGASSWEDWLDNMKIRENNSTEGYLEELFGNWY
;
A
#
# COMPACT_ATOMS: atom_id res chain seq x y z
N MET A 1 -17.87 -4.52 6.00
CA MET A 1 -16.90 -3.40 5.94
C MET A 1 -16.48 -3.02 4.52
N ILE A 2 -16.43 -3.96 3.56
CA ILE A 2 -16.16 -3.69 2.12
C ILE A 2 -16.99 -2.52 1.57
N PHE A 3 -18.33 -2.55 1.72
CA PHE A 3 -19.20 -1.47 1.24
C PHE A 3 -18.86 -0.11 1.84
N GLN A 4 -18.53 -0.08 3.14
CA GLN A 4 -18.23 1.16 3.84
C GLN A 4 -16.90 1.77 3.38
N ALA A 5 -15.87 0.95 3.15
CA ALA A 5 -14.61 1.41 2.56
C ALA A 5 -14.81 1.98 1.15
N ALA A 6 -15.57 1.28 0.30
CA ALA A 6 -15.90 1.77 -1.03
C ALA A 6 -16.68 3.10 -0.97
N ARG A 7 -17.65 3.22 -0.06
CA ARG A 7 -18.39 4.47 0.13
C ARG A 7 -17.46 5.61 0.51
N ASP A 8 -16.62 5.40 1.52
CA ASP A 8 -15.73 6.43 2.05
C ASP A 8 -14.68 6.86 1.00
N TYR A 9 -14.13 5.91 0.23
CA TYR A 9 -13.17 6.21 -0.83
C TYR A 9 -13.81 6.99 -2.00
N TYR A 10 -14.96 6.52 -2.53
CA TYR A 10 -15.55 7.12 -3.73
C TYR A 10 -16.26 8.45 -3.45
N TYR A 11 -16.92 8.57 -2.31
CA TYR A 11 -17.93 9.61 -2.08
C TYR A 11 -17.65 10.53 -0.88
N ASP A 12 -16.76 10.14 0.04
CA ASP A 12 -16.40 10.99 1.17
C ASP A 12 -15.08 11.74 0.91
N HIS A 13 -14.50 12.35 1.95
CA HIS A 13 -13.19 12.98 1.91
C HIS A 13 -12.07 11.94 1.73
N ARG A 14 -11.65 11.71 0.48
CA ARG A 14 -10.50 10.86 0.11
C ARG A 14 -9.15 11.60 0.11
N PHE A 15 -8.98 12.60 0.98
CA PHE A 15 -7.70 13.33 1.12
C PHE A 15 -7.17 13.98 -0.18
N GLY A 16 -8.07 14.28 -1.13
CA GLY A 16 -7.70 14.80 -2.44
C GLY A 16 -7.16 13.76 -3.43
N LEU A 17 -7.10 12.48 -3.06
CA LEU A 17 -6.61 11.38 -3.90
C LEU A 17 -7.41 11.21 -5.19
N SER A 18 -6.77 10.59 -6.16
CA SER A 18 -7.37 10.13 -7.39
C SER A 18 -8.44 9.09 -7.07
N SER A 19 -9.55 9.16 -7.80
CA SER A 19 -10.62 8.19 -7.65
C SER A 19 -10.28 6.97 -8.50
N PRO A 20 -10.63 5.75 -8.06
CA PRO A 20 -10.73 4.64 -9.00
C PRO A 20 -11.78 4.97 -10.07
N PRO A 21 -11.76 4.25 -11.21
CA PRO A 21 -12.65 4.49 -12.33
C PRO A 21 -14.10 4.64 -11.88
N ARG A 22 -14.72 5.73 -12.30
CA ARG A 22 -16.15 5.97 -12.07
C ARG A 22 -16.96 5.46 -13.25
N ASN A 23 -18.20 5.08 -12.94
CA ASN A 23 -19.16 4.72 -13.94
C ASN A 23 -19.44 5.91 -14.89
N GLY A 24 -19.74 5.58 -16.13
CA GLY A 24 -20.09 6.54 -17.18
C GLY A 24 -20.80 5.82 -18.32
N PRO A 25 -21.27 6.54 -19.35
CA PRO A 25 -22.08 5.95 -20.42
C PRO A 25 -21.43 4.74 -21.12
N LEU A 26 -20.09 4.70 -21.17
CA LEU A 26 -19.29 3.63 -21.74
C LEU A 26 -18.37 2.93 -20.72
N ASN A 27 -18.51 3.29 -19.44
CA ASN A 27 -17.66 2.81 -18.34
C ASN A 27 -18.56 2.09 -17.32
N PRO A 28 -18.57 0.76 -17.30
CA PRO A 28 -19.41 0.02 -16.36
C PRO A 28 -18.93 0.21 -14.91
N GLN A 29 -19.83 -0.06 -13.97
CA GLN A 29 -19.55 0.04 -12.54
C GLN A 29 -18.46 -0.94 -12.11
N THR A 30 -17.52 -0.45 -11.29
CA THR A 30 -16.57 -1.29 -10.57
C THR A 30 -17.31 -2.25 -9.64
N LYS A 31 -17.04 -3.55 -9.79
CA LYS A 31 -17.60 -4.58 -8.92
C LYS A 31 -16.54 -5.06 -7.93
N ILE A 32 -16.87 -5.02 -6.64
CA ILE A 32 -16.04 -5.53 -5.54
C ILE A 32 -16.84 -6.63 -4.87
N ALA A 33 -16.25 -7.79 -4.66
CA ALA A 33 -16.92 -8.93 -4.04
C ALA A 33 -16.09 -9.51 -2.89
N ALA A 34 -16.76 -10.13 -1.93
CA ALA A 34 -16.11 -11.06 -1.02
C ALA A 34 -15.85 -12.39 -1.76
N ASP A 35 -14.66 -12.95 -1.65
CA ASP A 35 -14.35 -14.28 -2.20
C ASP A 35 -14.78 -15.36 -1.20
N ILE A 36 -15.98 -15.88 -1.39
CA ILE A 36 -16.57 -16.90 -0.51
C ILE A 36 -16.11 -18.34 -0.84
N THR A 37 -15.12 -18.51 -1.72
CA THR A 37 -14.62 -19.84 -2.08
C THR A 37 -13.65 -20.35 -1.01
N GLU A 38 -13.95 -21.52 -0.43
CA GLU A 38 -13.24 -22.11 0.71
C GLU A 38 -11.71 -22.15 0.53
N ARG A 39 -11.01 -21.90 1.66
CA ARG A 39 -9.56 -21.72 1.88
C ARG A 39 -9.07 -20.26 1.79
N GLN A 40 -9.48 -19.47 2.79
CA GLN A 40 -8.95 -18.13 3.07
C GLN A 40 -7.48 -18.15 3.53
N ASN A 41 -7.02 -19.25 4.14
CA ASN A 41 -5.70 -19.32 4.78
C ASN A 41 -4.53 -19.68 3.82
N ASP A 42 -4.81 -20.06 2.58
CA ASP A 42 -3.79 -20.50 1.60
C ASP A 42 -3.60 -19.48 0.45
N LYS A 43 -4.21 -18.29 0.52
CA LYS A 43 -4.25 -17.31 -0.58
C LYS A 43 -3.92 -15.90 -0.10
N PRO A 44 -3.38 -15.02 -0.98
CA PRO A 44 -3.21 -13.60 -0.67
C PRO A 44 -4.51 -12.95 -0.20
N SER A 45 -4.41 -11.94 0.66
CA SER A 45 -5.53 -11.24 1.34
C SER A 45 -6.64 -10.71 0.39
N HIS A 46 -6.32 -10.56 -0.89
CA HIS A 46 -7.21 -10.13 -1.94
C HIS A 46 -6.82 -10.78 -3.28
N ALA A 47 -7.67 -10.61 -4.29
CA ALA A 47 -7.30 -10.82 -5.68
C ALA A 47 -7.97 -9.75 -6.53
N ALA A 48 -7.19 -8.96 -7.25
CA ALA A 48 -7.71 -7.95 -8.14
C ALA A 48 -7.29 -8.21 -9.59
N ILE A 49 -8.26 -8.05 -10.47
CA ILE A 49 -8.04 -7.87 -11.90
C ILE A 49 -8.18 -6.37 -12.13
N TYR A 50 -7.04 -5.66 -12.19
CA TYR A 50 -6.97 -4.24 -12.51
C TYR A 50 -7.24 -3.99 -14.00
N ALA A 51 -8.46 -4.32 -14.42
CA ALA A 51 -8.97 -4.12 -15.76
C ALA A 51 -10.45 -3.77 -15.71
N ARG A 52 -10.94 -3.12 -16.76
CA ARG A 52 -12.38 -2.93 -16.97
C ARG A 52 -12.98 -4.28 -17.35
N THR A 53 -13.61 -4.96 -16.40
CA THR A 53 -14.26 -6.28 -16.59
C THR A 53 -15.61 -6.19 -17.32
N GLY A 54 -15.91 -5.06 -17.97
CA GLY A 54 -17.22 -4.83 -18.58
C GLY A 54 -18.37 -4.76 -17.56
N GLY A 55 -18.09 -4.77 -16.25
CA GLY A 55 -19.11 -4.90 -15.20
C GLY A 55 -19.71 -6.31 -15.11
N ILE A 56 -19.09 -7.33 -15.71
CA ILE A 56 -19.60 -8.71 -15.70
C ILE A 56 -19.04 -9.47 -14.48
N LEU A 57 -17.78 -9.23 -14.14
CA LEU A 57 -17.08 -9.86 -13.01
C LEU A 57 -16.59 -8.81 -12.01
N PRO A 58 -16.51 -9.15 -10.70
CA PRO A 58 -15.74 -8.37 -9.75
C PRO A 58 -14.31 -8.13 -10.26
N SER A 59 -13.91 -6.86 -10.29
CA SER A 59 -12.53 -6.45 -10.57
C SER A 59 -11.66 -6.61 -9.32
N ILE A 60 -12.27 -6.66 -8.14
CA ILE A 60 -11.59 -6.82 -6.85
C ILE A 60 -12.35 -7.87 -6.04
N TYR A 61 -11.63 -8.86 -5.54
CA TYR A 61 -12.09 -9.87 -4.61
C TYR A 61 -11.38 -9.70 -3.27
N ILE A 62 -12.14 -9.51 -2.20
CA ILE A 62 -11.62 -9.40 -0.83
C ILE A 62 -11.73 -10.78 -0.18
N ARG A 63 -10.60 -11.37 0.24
CA ARG A 63 -10.54 -12.69 0.90
C ARG A 63 -10.48 -12.60 2.41
N THR A 64 -10.08 -11.45 2.96
CA THR A 64 -10.04 -11.19 4.41
C THR A 64 -11.39 -10.91 5.04
N PHE A 65 -12.52 -11.17 4.36
CA PHE A 65 -13.84 -10.67 4.78
C PHE A 65 -14.34 -11.22 6.14
N GLU A 66 -13.73 -12.29 6.66
CA GLU A 66 -13.97 -12.85 8.00
C GLU A 66 -12.99 -12.34 9.08
N GLU A 67 -12.01 -11.52 8.71
CA GLU A 67 -11.09 -10.87 9.64
C GLU A 67 -11.76 -9.68 10.36
N ASP A 68 -11.00 -9.03 11.25
CA ASP A 68 -11.44 -7.86 12.00
C ASP A 68 -11.97 -6.75 11.08
N ALA A 69 -12.98 -6.02 11.57
CA ALA A 69 -13.71 -5.05 10.77
C ALA A 69 -12.80 -3.97 10.15
N ASP A 70 -11.81 -3.51 10.91
CA ASP A 70 -10.83 -2.53 10.44
C ASP A 70 -9.91 -3.09 9.37
N ARG A 71 -9.50 -4.36 9.49
CA ARG A 71 -8.72 -5.06 8.49
C ARG A 71 -9.46 -5.22 7.16
N VAL A 72 -10.72 -5.66 7.19
CA VAL A 72 -11.57 -5.74 5.98
C VAL A 72 -11.72 -4.36 5.34
N TYR A 73 -11.94 -3.32 6.14
CA TYR A 73 -12.09 -1.95 5.65
C TYR A 73 -10.81 -1.44 4.99
N ALA A 74 -9.68 -1.58 5.68
CA ALA A 74 -8.39 -1.08 5.25
C ALA A 74 -7.88 -1.82 4.01
N VAL A 75 -7.96 -3.15 3.95
CA VAL A 75 -7.63 -3.94 2.75
C VAL A 75 -8.53 -3.54 1.58
N THR A 76 -9.81 -3.26 1.81
CA THR A 76 -10.65 -2.75 0.72
C THR A 76 -10.15 -1.39 0.20
N ALA A 77 -9.67 -0.51 1.07
CA ALA A 77 -9.07 0.76 0.65
C ALA A 77 -7.73 0.57 -0.09
N HIS A 78 -6.93 -0.43 0.30
CA HIS A 78 -5.69 -0.85 -0.38
C HIS A 78 -5.98 -1.23 -1.84
N GLU A 79 -6.95 -2.11 -2.08
CA GLU A 79 -7.34 -2.53 -3.43
C GLU A 79 -7.86 -1.38 -4.29
N LEU A 80 -8.63 -0.47 -3.68
CA LEU A 80 -9.11 0.72 -4.35
C LEU A 80 -7.96 1.69 -4.68
N ALA A 81 -6.91 1.74 -3.85
CA ALA A 81 -5.71 2.51 -4.12
C ALA A 81 -4.93 1.98 -5.33
N HIS A 82 -4.77 0.65 -5.43
CA HIS A 82 -4.22 0.04 -6.64
C HIS A 82 -5.07 0.34 -7.88
N TYR A 83 -6.39 0.28 -7.76
CA TYR A 83 -7.25 0.53 -8.92
C TYR A 83 -7.27 2.00 -9.34
N ALA A 84 -7.16 2.94 -8.38
CA ALA A 84 -6.90 4.34 -8.65
C ALA A 84 -5.53 4.54 -9.31
N HIS A 85 -4.49 3.87 -8.83
CA HIS A 85 -3.14 3.93 -9.41
C HIS A 85 -3.13 3.42 -10.86
N TRP A 86 -3.80 2.31 -11.12
CA TRP A 86 -4.01 1.83 -12.48
C TRP A 86 -4.70 2.87 -13.37
N ASP A 87 -5.71 3.58 -12.88
CA ASP A 87 -6.42 4.59 -13.69
C ASP A 87 -5.62 5.89 -13.88
N MET A 88 -4.71 6.22 -12.95
CA MET A 88 -3.81 7.36 -13.06
C MET A 88 -2.84 7.21 -14.24
N ASP A 89 -2.22 6.03 -14.40
CA ASP A 89 -1.34 5.72 -15.52
C ASP A 89 -1.40 4.22 -15.86
N ARG A 90 -2.29 3.86 -16.80
CA ARG A 90 -2.60 2.45 -17.10
C ARG A 90 -1.44 1.70 -17.72
N ASP A 91 -0.66 2.36 -18.57
CA ASP A 91 0.40 1.70 -19.33
C ASP A 91 1.63 1.50 -18.46
N VAL A 92 1.99 2.51 -17.65
CA VAL A 92 3.06 2.38 -16.66
C VAL A 92 2.68 1.35 -15.60
N PHE A 93 1.48 1.40 -15.03
CA PHE A 93 1.05 0.43 -14.02
C PHE A 93 1.07 -1.01 -14.54
N ARG A 94 0.58 -1.26 -15.76
CA ARG A 94 0.63 -2.59 -16.39
C ARG A 94 2.06 -3.07 -16.59
N ALA A 95 2.95 -2.19 -17.06
CA ALA A 95 4.35 -2.53 -17.23
C ALA A 95 5.01 -2.89 -15.89
N MET A 96 4.72 -2.14 -14.81
CA MET A 96 5.21 -2.46 -13.47
C MET A 96 4.67 -3.81 -12.97
N ILE A 97 3.38 -4.10 -13.12
CA ILE A 97 2.77 -5.38 -12.73
C ILE A 97 3.44 -6.56 -13.45
N LEU A 98 3.71 -6.43 -14.76
CA LEU A 98 4.41 -7.48 -15.52
C LEU A 98 5.81 -7.72 -14.98
N LYS A 99 6.55 -6.66 -14.65
CA LYS A 99 7.91 -6.80 -14.10
C LYS A 99 7.93 -7.27 -12.66
N ALA A 100 6.91 -6.93 -11.87
CA ALA A 100 6.80 -7.31 -10.46
C ALA A 100 6.40 -8.78 -10.27
N TYR A 101 5.40 -9.25 -11.02
CA TYR A 101 4.71 -10.51 -10.70
C TYR A 101 4.73 -11.54 -11.84
N VAL A 102 5.14 -11.19 -13.05
CA VAL A 102 5.25 -12.15 -14.17
C VAL A 102 6.71 -12.52 -14.38
N PRO A 103 7.09 -13.79 -14.13
CA PRO A 103 8.47 -14.22 -14.32
C PRO A 103 8.89 -14.04 -15.79
N PRO A 104 10.11 -13.52 -16.06
CA PRO A 104 10.63 -13.49 -17.41
C PRO A 104 10.69 -14.91 -17.96
N PHE A 105 10.42 -15.07 -19.26
CA PHE A 105 10.37 -16.35 -19.98
C PHE A 105 11.72 -17.11 -20.02
N SER A 106 12.72 -16.71 -19.23
CA SER A 106 14.04 -17.34 -19.13
C SER A 106 14.11 -18.28 -17.94
N TYR A 107 13.96 -19.57 -18.24
CA TYR A 107 13.95 -20.72 -17.34
C TYR A 107 15.26 -20.99 -16.56
N PHE A 108 16.24 -20.06 -16.52
CA PHE A 108 17.62 -20.35 -16.10
C PHE A 108 18.29 -19.34 -15.13
N SER A 109 17.54 -18.45 -14.49
CA SER A 109 18.08 -17.62 -13.41
C SER A 109 17.08 -17.49 -12.27
N HIS A 110 17.32 -18.22 -11.18
CA HIS A 110 16.60 -18.07 -9.90
C HIS A 110 16.98 -16.77 -9.16
N ILE A 111 17.39 -15.72 -9.89
CA ILE A 111 17.73 -14.43 -9.32
C ILE A 111 16.78 -13.41 -9.94
N TYR A 112 15.72 -13.09 -9.19
CA TYR A 112 14.71 -12.09 -9.53
C TYR A 112 15.25 -10.66 -9.32
N THR A 113 16.42 -10.34 -9.85
CA THR A 113 17.00 -9.00 -9.63
C THR A 113 16.11 -7.93 -10.26
N GLY A 114 15.51 -7.07 -9.44
CA GLY A 114 14.79 -5.87 -9.87
C GLY A 114 13.28 -5.99 -9.83
N THR A 115 12.70 -7.16 -9.50
CA THR A 115 11.24 -7.27 -9.28
C THR A 115 10.82 -6.52 -8.01
N GLU A 116 11.73 -6.44 -7.04
CA GLU A 116 11.49 -5.86 -5.71
C GLU A 116 11.19 -4.36 -5.78
N SER A 117 11.87 -3.60 -6.65
CA SER A 117 11.62 -2.16 -6.85
C SER A 117 10.19 -1.89 -7.36
N TYR A 118 9.70 -2.70 -8.30
CA TYR A 118 8.34 -2.56 -8.82
C TYR A 118 7.28 -2.96 -7.78
N VAL A 119 7.52 -4.05 -7.03
CA VAL A 119 6.66 -4.44 -5.90
C VAL A 119 6.64 -3.34 -4.84
N ALA A 120 7.79 -2.76 -4.50
CA ALA A 120 7.90 -1.70 -3.51
C ALA A 120 7.05 -0.49 -3.88
N VAL A 121 7.09 -0.02 -5.14
CA VAL A 121 6.24 1.09 -5.61
C VAL A 121 4.76 0.74 -5.50
N ILE A 122 4.36 -0.42 -6.02
CA ILE A 122 2.95 -0.84 -6.10
C ILE A 122 2.36 -0.98 -4.70
N GLU A 123 3.03 -1.74 -3.84
CA GLU A 123 2.54 -2.11 -2.51
C GLU A 123 2.69 -0.98 -1.51
N SER A 124 3.82 -0.27 -1.46
CA SER A 124 4.04 0.79 -0.45
C SER A 124 3.03 1.92 -0.61
N TRP A 125 2.66 2.27 -1.84
CA TRP A 125 1.56 3.21 -2.11
C TRP A 125 0.24 2.74 -1.49
N ALA A 126 -0.20 1.53 -1.84
CA ALA A 126 -1.49 1.02 -1.41
C ALA A 126 -1.56 0.82 0.12
N ARG A 127 -0.45 0.40 0.72
CA ARG A 127 -0.27 0.28 2.18
C ARG A 127 -0.34 1.61 2.92
N GLY A 128 0.22 2.68 2.34
CA GLY A 128 0.04 4.03 2.87
C GLY A 128 -1.42 4.49 2.84
N VAL A 129 -2.13 4.22 1.74
CA VAL A 129 -3.56 4.55 1.61
C VAL A 129 -4.40 3.71 2.57
N GLU A 130 -4.12 2.41 2.71
CA GLU A 130 -4.71 1.50 3.69
C GLU A 130 -4.65 2.08 5.10
N TRP A 131 -3.44 2.47 5.54
CA TRP A 131 -3.22 3.08 6.85
C TRP A 131 -3.98 4.39 7.00
N MET A 132 -3.90 5.30 6.02
CA MET A 132 -4.60 6.60 6.05
C MET A 132 -6.11 6.46 6.23
N PHE A 133 -6.73 5.57 5.47
CA PHE A 133 -8.17 5.32 5.57
C PHE A 133 -8.55 4.68 6.92
N ALA A 134 -7.75 3.73 7.42
CA ALA A 134 -7.97 3.11 8.71
C ALA A 134 -7.92 4.13 9.85
N GLN A 135 -6.87 4.96 9.89
CA GLN A 135 -6.71 6.03 10.87
C GLN A 135 -7.87 7.02 10.81
N GLU A 136 -8.21 7.52 9.62
CA GLU A 136 -9.31 8.47 9.47
C GLU A 136 -10.64 7.91 9.98
N ARG A 137 -10.93 6.64 9.69
CA ARG A 137 -12.18 6.03 10.14
C ARG A 137 -12.18 5.76 11.64
N TYR A 138 -11.23 4.96 12.12
CA TYR A 138 -11.30 4.38 13.45
C TYR A 138 -10.81 5.36 14.52
N LYS A 139 -9.71 6.06 14.26
CA LYS A 139 -9.19 7.10 15.15
C LYS A 139 -9.98 8.40 15.03
N ASN A 140 -10.14 8.96 13.81
CA ASN A 140 -10.66 10.32 13.68
C ASN A 140 -12.20 10.40 13.68
N LYS A 141 -12.91 9.54 12.94
CA LYS A 141 -14.37 9.58 12.85
C LYS A 141 -15.05 8.86 14.01
N LEU A 142 -14.58 7.66 14.36
CA LEU A 142 -15.14 6.86 15.46
C LEU A 142 -14.58 7.21 16.84
N LYS A 143 -13.52 8.02 16.90
CA LYS A 143 -12.90 8.49 18.15
C LYS A 143 -12.47 7.33 19.06
N ILE A 144 -11.97 6.24 18.49
CA ILE A 144 -11.43 5.13 19.27
C ILE A 144 -10.08 5.57 19.84
N GLU A 145 -10.04 5.83 21.14
CA GLU A 145 -8.83 6.21 21.85
C GLU A 145 -7.78 5.11 21.79
N GLY A 146 -6.53 5.49 21.53
CA GLY A 146 -5.42 4.55 21.42
C GLY A 146 -5.48 3.62 20.20
N TYR A 147 -6.34 3.90 19.21
CA TYR A 147 -6.37 3.12 17.99
C TYR A 147 -5.02 3.19 17.25
N GLU A 148 -4.44 2.02 17.01
CA GLU A 148 -3.29 1.82 16.14
C GLU A 148 -3.67 0.76 15.12
N TYR A 149 -3.55 1.10 13.83
CA TYR A 149 -3.75 0.10 12.79
C TYR A 149 -2.58 -0.88 12.78
N GLY A 150 -2.91 -2.17 12.82
CA GLY A 150 -1.95 -3.26 12.93
C GLY A 150 -2.37 -4.48 12.12
N PHE A 151 -1.40 -5.17 11.53
CA PHE A 151 -1.63 -6.51 11.00
C PHE A 151 -1.09 -7.54 11.99
N ASN A 152 -2.00 -8.40 12.45
CA ASN A 152 -1.67 -9.49 13.37
C ASN A 152 -0.99 -10.63 12.60
N ILE A 153 0.34 -10.71 12.67
CA ILE A 153 1.01 -12.01 12.50
C ILE A 153 0.94 -12.71 13.85
N PHE A 154 0.12 -13.75 13.96
CA PHE A 154 0.07 -14.63 15.13
C PHE A 154 1.37 -15.45 15.24
N ILE A 155 2.44 -14.84 15.74
CA ILE A 155 3.59 -15.56 16.28
C ILE A 155 3.66 -15.22 17.76
N SER A 156 3.50 -16.23 18.62
CA SER A 156 3.76 -16.18 20.07
C SER A 156 2.86 -15.29 20.95
N GLY A 157 1.58 -15.13 20.63
CA GLY A 157 0.56 -14.70 21.61
C GLY A 157 0.68 -13.25 22.13
N LYS A 158 1.36 -12.37 21.41
CA LYS A 158 1.35 -10.91 21.66
C LYS A 158 0.85 -10.19 20.40
N SER A 159 -0.27 -9.48 20.49
CA SER A 159 -0.64 -8.50 19.46
C SER A 159 0.18 -7.23 19.68
N ASN A 160 1.26 -7.09 18.93
CA ASN A 160 2.13 -5.92 18.94
C ASN A 160 2.09 -5.15 17.61
N GLY A 161 1.15 -5.46 16.71
CA GLY A 161 1.20 -4.98 15.33
C GLY A 161 1.04 -3.47 15.23
N ASN A 162 2.14 -2.74 15.03
CA ASN A 162 2.14 -1.40 14.47
C ASN A 162 2.39 -1.55 12.96
N TYR A 163 1.54 -0.95 12.12
CA TYR A 163 1.72 -0.99 10.66
C TYR A 163 3.06 -0.37 10.21
N GLN A 164 3.66 0.51 11.03
CA GLN A 164 5.01 1.05 10.84
C GLN A 164 6.14 0.01 11.03
N GLU A 165 5.85 -1.20 11.53
CA GLU A 165 6.84 -2.28 11.68
C GLU A 165 6.66 -3.39 10.63
N GLN A 166 5.79 -3.17 9.63
CA GLN A 166 5.45 -4.14 8.60
C GLN A 166 6.57 -4.35 7.58
N LYS A 167 6.88 -5.62 7.33
CA LYS A 167 7.67 -6.08 6.19
C LYS A 167 6.77 -6.82 5.21
N VAL A 168 7.00 -6.68 3.92
CA VAL A 168 6.46 -7.57 2.88
C VAL A 168 7.32 -8.82 2.84
N THR A 169 7.04 -9.72 3.77
CA THR A 169 7.76 -10.99 3.93
C THR A 169 7.46 -11.99 2.81
N GLU A 170 6.36 -11.80 2.05
CA GLU A 170 5.93 -12.71 0.97
C GLU A 170 6.89 -12.69 -0.24
N TYR A 171 7.66 -11.61 -0.42
CA TYR A 171 8.62 -11.46 -1.53
C TYR A 171 10.08 -11.37 -1.09
N ALA A 172 10.36 -11.56 0.21
CA ALA A 172 11.73 -11.64 0.72
C ALA A 172 12.35 -12.99 0.35
N VAL A 173 13.31 -13.00 -0.58
CA VAL A 173 14.01 -14.23 -1.04
C VAL A 173 15.01 -14.70 0.02
N ARG A 174 15.46 -13.82 0.91
CA ARG A 174 16.33 -14.08 2.05
C ARG A 174 15.77 -13.40 3.30
N SER A 175 16.06 -13.94 4.47
CA SER A 175 15.70 -13.36 5.78
C SER A 175 16.30 -11.97 6.06
N ILE A 176 17.17 -11.48 5.17
CA ILE A 176 17.81 -10.16 5.21
C ILE A 176 17.15 -9.15 4.25
N ASP A 177 16.24 -9.57 3.39
CA ASP A 177 15.63 -8.70 2.38
C ASP A 177 14.57 -7.83 3.04
N LYS A 178 14.92 -6.56 3.25
CA LYS A 178 14.09 -5.56 3.94
C LYS A 178 13.10 -4.92 2.97
N ILE A 179 12.14 -5.68 2.43
CA ILE A 179 11.01 -5.05 1.74
C ILE A 179 10.08 -4.57 2.85
N TYR A 180 10.17 -3.31 3.20
CA TYR A 180 9.54 -2.77 4.39
C TYR A 180 8.78 -1.52 3.95
N THR A 181 7.48 -1.51 4.27
CA THR A 181 6.45 -0.82 3.47
C THR A 181 5.75 0.42 4.05
N PRO A 182 6.12 0.97 5.22
CA PRO A 182 5.54 2.20 5.70
C PRO A 182 6.18 3.43 5.06
N THR A 183 6.95 3.34 3.96
CA THR A 183 7.57 4.54 3.33
C THR A 183 6.58 5.69 3.15
N VAL A 184 5.32 5.40 2.79
CA VAL A 184 4.26 6.42 2.70
C VAL A 184 3.80 6.93 4.07
N VAL A 185 3.73 6.05 5.07
CA VAL A 185 3.40 6.38 6.45
C VAL A 185 4.50 7.24 7.08
N ASP A 186 5.77 6.84 6.93
CA ASP A 186 6.98 7.57 7.31
C ASP A 186 7.01 8.98 6.69
N MET A 187 6.67 9.11 5.41
CA MET A 187 6.57 10.42 4.78
C MET A 187 5.50 11.32 5.43
N ILE A 188 4.47 10.75 6.06
CA ILE A 188 3.32 11.49 6.62
C ILE A 188 3.51 11.81 8.09
N ASP A 189 3.88 10.83 8.92
CA ASP A 189 3.94 10.98 10.36
C ASP A 189 5.28 11.53 10.87
N GLU A 190 5.50 11.53 12.18
CA GLU A 190 6.72 12.06 12.82
C GLU A 190 7.48 10.94 13.57
N GLU A 191 7.15 9.67 13.34
CA GLU A 191 7.64 8.55 14.13
C GLU A 191 8.90 7.92 13.53
N ASN A 192 10.05 8.27 14.10
CA ASN A 192 11.31 7.58 13.81
C ASN A 192 11.41 6.25 14.59
N GLN A 193 11.13 5.13 13.91
CA GLN A 193 11.09 3.80 14.52
C GLN A 193 12.42 3.38 15.16
N ARG A 194 13.56 3.90 14.72
CA ARG A 194 14.87 3.57 15.35
C ARG A 194 14.95 4.07 16.79
N TYR A 195 14.32 5.21 17.10
CA TYR A 195 14.39 5.82 18.43
C TYR A 195 13.10 5.70 19.22
N SER A 196 11.96 5.49 18.56
CA SER A 196 10.68 5.27 19.21
C SER A 196 10.50 3.80 19.66
N ARG A 197 9.34 3.51 20.28
CA ARG A 197 8.86 2.15 20.63
C ARG A 197 9.82 1.27 21.43
N GLY A 198 10.79 1.88 22.12
CA GLY A 198 11.78 1.15 22.91
C GLY A 198 12.90 0.49 22.08
N HIS A 199 13.06 0.86 20.81
CA HIS A 199 14.12 0.33 19.95
C HIS A 199 15.51 0.93 20.26
N GLY A 200 15.58 2.03 21.02
CA GLY A 200 16.80 2.49 21.68
C GLY A 200 17.96 2.84 20.75
N GLY A 201 17.69 3.24 19.51
CA GLY A 201 18.72 3.53 18.50
C GLY A 201 19.18 2.30 17.70
N SER A 202 18.46 1.19 17.77
CA SER A 202 18.83 -0.06 17.08
C SER A 202 18.92 0.12 15.56
N MET A 203 20.07 -0.26 15.00
CA MET A 203 20.32 -0.26 13.55
C MET A 203 19.52 -1.33 12.78
N ALA A 204 18.77 -2.18 13.50
CA ALA A 204 17.80 -3.09 12.88
C ALA A 204 16.60 -2.34 12.27
N TYR A 205 16.37 -1.10 12.72
CA TYR A 205 15.31 -0.21 12.27
C TYR A 205 15.88 0.96 11.46
N PRO A 206 15.09 1.50 10.53
CA PRO A 206 15.52 2.58 9.64
C PRO A 206 15.74 3.86 10.42
N MET A 207 16.65 4.69 9.91
CA MET A 207 16.66 6.09 10.30
C MET A 207 15.58 6.79 9.48
N ASP A 208 14.46 7.14 10.11
CA ASP A 208 13.42 7.93 9.47
C ASP A 208 13.43 9.37 9.97
N ARG A 209 13.69 10.31 9.06
CA ARG A 209 13.71 11.75 9.33
C ARG A 209 12.78 12.51 8.40
N VAL A 210 12.01 11.79 7.60
CA VAL A 210 11.04 12.40 6.70
C VAL A 210 9.73 12.53 7.47
N SER A 211 8.99 13.62 7.24
CA SER A 211 7.69 13.83 7.87
C SER A 211 6.89 14.93 7.19
N GLY A 212 5.59 14.96 7.43
CA GLY A 212 4.72 16.09 7.11
C GLY A 212 4.33 16.21 5.63
N TYR A 213 4.61 15.21 4.79
CA TYR A 213 3.98 15.15 3.47
C TYR A 213 2.50 14.86 3.64
N THR A 214 1.66 15.48 2.82
CA THR A 214 0.28 15.00 2.67
C THR A 214 0.25 13.80 1.74
N ILE A 215 -0.69 12.88 1.95
CA ILE A 215 -0.89 11.73 1.05
C ILE A 215 -1.11 12.17 -0.42
N LYS A 216 -1.62 13.39 -0.65
CA LYS A 216 -1.78 13.95 -1.99
C LYS A 216 -0.45 14.31 -2.66
N GLN A 217 0.49 14.88 -1.91
CA GLN A 217 1.84 15.16 -2.42
C GLN A 217 2.54 13.86 -2.80
N ILE A 218 2.38 12.84 -1.97
CA ILE A 218 2.93 11.50 -2.23
C ILE A 218 2.33 10.89 -3.52
N GLU A 219 1.02 11.01 -3.73
CA GLU A 219 0.36 10.58 -4.98
C GLU A 219 0.90 11.34 -6.21
N ASN A 220 1.16 12.64 -6.08
CA ASN A 220 1.70 13.43 -7.19
C ASN A 220 3.12 13.00 -7.58
N GLY A 221 3.95 12.60 -6.61
CA GLY A 221 5.23 11.96 -6.89
C GLY A 221 5.08 10.61 -7.58
N LEU A 222 4.06 9.83 -7.22
CA LEU A 222 3.81 8.51 -7.80
C LEU A 222 3.39 8.57 -9.29
N LYS A 223 2.74 9.65 -9.73
CA LYS A 223 2.22 9.76 -11.10
C LYS A 223 3.33 9.61 -12.16
N GLY A 224 3.21 8.57 -12.98
CA GLY A 224 4.17 8.27 -14.05
C GLY A 224 5.50 7.70 -13.55
N ALA A 225 5.63 7.41 -12.25
CA ALA A 225 6.79 6.67 -11.73
C ALA A 225 6.71 5.23 -12.21
N SER A 226 7.77 4.75 -12.87
CA SER A 226 7.85 3.38 -13.38
C SER A 226 8.80 2.50 -12.57
N SER A 227 9.49 3.09 -11.59
CA SER A 227 10.46 2.47 -10.68
C SER A 227 10.46 3.20 -9.34
N TRP A 228 11.12 2.63 -8.33
CA TRP A 228 11.29 3.25 -7.03
C TRP A 228 12.10 4.55 -7.10
N GLU A 229 13.15 4.56 -7.94
CA GLU A 229 13.95 5.74 -8.25
C GLU A 229 13.11 6.84 -8.90
N ASP A 230 12.28 6.49 -9.88
CA ASP A 230 11.42 7.46 -10.56
C ASP A 230 10.46 8.11 -9.55
N TRP A 231 9.98 7.35 -8.56
CA TRP A 231 9.10 7.88 -7.53
C TRP A 231 9.86 8.87 -6.62
N LEU A 232 11.06 8.50 -6.16
CA LEU A 232 11.93 9.40 -5.39
C LEU A 232 12.22 10.70 -6.15
N ASP A 233 12.64 10.59 -7.41
CA ASP A 233 12.96 11.75 -8.24
C ASP A 233 11.74 12.64 -8.45
N ASN A 234 10.58 12.05 -8.72
CA ASN A 234 9.34 12.80 -8.84
C ASN A 234 8.95 13.50 -7.53
N MET A 235 9.17 12.88 -6.37
CA MET A 235 8.94 13.52 -5.07
C MET A 235 9.82 14.76 -4.92
N LYS A 236 11.12 14.64 -5.21
CA LYS A 236 12.10 15.75 -5.13
C LYS A 236 11.82 16.87 -6.14
N ILE A 237 11.27 16.54 -7.31
CA ILE A 237 11.03 17.52 -8.38
C ILE A 237 9.70 18.26 -8.19
N ARG A 238 8.66 17.55 -7.74
CA ARG A 238 7.27 18.03 -7.81
C ARG A 238 6.74 18.56 -6.50
N GLU A 239 7.31 18.10 -5.39
CA GLU A 239 6.84 18.43 -4.05
C GLU A 239 7.88 19.25 -3.31
N ASN A 240 7.43 20.03 -2.35
CA ASN A 240 8.29 20.81 -1.46
C ASN A 240 7.88 20.50 -0.03
N ASN A 241 8.83 20.07 0.78
CA ASN A 241 8.64 19.75 2.19
C ASN A 241 9.94 20.03 2.95
N SER A 242 9.85 20.48 4.19
CA SER A 242 11.02 20.80 5.02
C SER A 242 11.97 19.62 5.29
N THR A 243 11.50 18.39 5.09
CA THR A 243 12.24 17.14 5.29
C THR A 243 12.65 16.45 3.99
N GLU A 244 12.46 17.09 2.83
CA GLU A 244 12.81 16.55 1.51
C GLU A 244 14.28 16.09 1.41
N GLY A 245 15.20 16.78 2.09
CA GLY A 245 16.61 16.41 2.15
C GLY A 245 16.89 15.02 2.76
N TYR A 246 15.88 14.37 3.36
CA TYR A 246 15.96 13.03 3.92
C TYR A 246 15.23 11.95 3.08
N LEU A 247 14.43 12.34 2.07
CA LEU A 247 14.46 11.77 0.71
C LEU A 247 15.16 10.41 0.53
N GLU A 248 16.42 10.55 0.14
CA GLU A 248 17.28 9.45 -0.29
C GLU A 248 17.58 8.47 0.85
N GLU A 249 17.66 8.95 2.10
CA GLU A 249 17.84 8.08 3.26
C GLU A 249 16.61 7.20 3.47
N LEU A 250 15.41 7.80 3.42
CA LEU A 250 14.18 7.04 3.56
C LEU A 250 14.07 6.00 2.46
N PHE A 251 14.15 6.42 1.19
CA PHE A 251 14.00 5.50 0.06
C PHE A 251 15.08 4.41 0.08
N GLY A 252 16.32 4.73 0.44
CA GLY A 252 17.43 3.76 0.53
C GLY A 252 17.38 2.82 1.74
N ASN A 253 16.47 3.01 2.70
CA ASN A 253 16.25 2.04 3.77
C ASN A 253 15.40 0.84 3.32
N TRP A 254 14.66 0.98 2.22
CA TRP A 254 13.51 0.16 1.88
C TRP A 254 13.62 -0.61 0.56
N TYR A 255 14.65 -0.33 -0.24
CA TYR A 255 14.99 -1.06 -1.46
C TYR A 255 16.51 -1.02 -1.75
#